data_AF-A0A2D8AW00-F1
#
_entry.id   AF-A0A2D8AW00-F1
#
_cell.length_a   1.000
_cell.length_b   1.000
_cell.length_c   1.000
_cell.angle_alpha   90.00
_cell.angle_beta   90.00
_cell.angle_gamma   90.00
#
_symmetry.space_group_name_H-M   'P 1'
#
loop_
_entity.id
_entity.type
_entity.pdbx_description
1 polymer ?
#
loop_
_entity_poly.entity_id
_entity_poly.type
_entity_poly.pdbx_seq_one_letter_code
_entity_poly.pdbx_strand_id
1 'polypeptide(L)'
;MYAQAQADAPAQHLRSLDATEASRVLDALRSEQAKLRNGQKTFFHLSSGAPASYDQNRIAPRDAFLALDLDHVWRIERKSPEGEVFPLYEITVVPDGHNAPIWKVDVQMTWANDVARIIEVRMFYGPPAPF
;
A
#
# COMPACT_ATOMS: atom_id res chain seq x y z
N MET A 1 -7.77 1.29 -38.76
CA MET A 1 -7.44 1.89 -37.45
C MET A 1 -7.41 0.75 -36.44
N TYR A 2 -6.22 0.39 -35.97
CA TYR A 2 -6.11 -0.59 -34.88
C TYR A 2 -6.28 0.17 -33.57
N ALA A 3 -7.41 -0.06 -32.89
CA ALA A 3 -7.57 0.37 -31.51
C ALA A 3 -6.56 -0.43 -30.68
N GLN A 4 -5.57 0.26 -30.11
CA GLN A 4 -4.73 -0.34 -29.09
C GLN A 4 -5.65 -0.68 -27.92
N ALA A 5 -5.84 -1.97 -27.66
CA ALA A 5 -6.38 -2.43 -26.41
C ALA A 5 -5.44 -1.90 -25.32
N GLN A 6 -5.91 -0.89 -24.58
CA GLN A 6 -5.35 -0.52 -23.30
C GLN A 6 -5.25 -1.83 -22.52
N ALA A 7 -4.05 -2.28 -22.18
CA ALA A 7 -3.92 -3.45 -21.31
C ALA A 7 -4.60 -3.06 -20.00
N ASP A 8 -5.78 -3.63 -19.75
CA ASP A 8 -6.50 -3.43 -18.49
C ASP A 8 -5.53 -3.78 -17.37
N ALA A 9 -5.25 -2.80 -16.50
CA ALA A 9 -4.54 -3.06 -15.28
C ALA A 9 -5.26 -4.20 -14.54
N PRO A 10 -4.54 -5.19 -13.97
CA PRO A 10 -5.18 -6.32 -13.29
C PRO A 10 -6.20 -5.79 -12.28
N ALA A 11 -7.43 -6.32 -12.32
CA ALA A 11 -8.52 -5.84 -11.49
C ALA A 11 -8.13 -5.95 -10.00
N GLN A 12 -8.03 -4.80 -9.34
CA GLN A 12 -7.75 -4.74 -7.91
C GLN A 12 -8.89 -5.41 -7.12
N HIS A 13 -8.54 -6.32 -6.23
CA HIS A 13 -9.53 -7.02 -5.40
C HIS A 13 -9.86 -6.13 -4.20
N LEU A 14 -11.07 -5.57 -4.20
CA LEU A 14 -11.53 -4.70 -3.11
C LEU A 14 -12.38 -5.50 -2.11
N ARG A 15 -12.17 -5.27 -0.81
CA ARG A 15 -12.93 -5.88 0.28
C ARG A 15 -13.31 -4.86 1.35
N SER A 16 -14.62 -4.75 1.62
CA SER A 16 -15.15 -3.83 2.64
C SER A 16 -14.84 -2.35 2.42
N LEU A 17 -14.54 -1.97 1.17
CA LEU A 17 -14.37 -0.59 0.70
C LEU A 17 -14.77 -0.51 -0.77
N ASP A 18 -15.11 0.71 -1.23
CA ASP A 18 -15.39 0.97 -2.64
C ASP A 18 -14.14 1.44 -3.41
N ALA A 19 -14.27 1.57 -4.73
CA ALA A 19 -13.17 2.00 -5.60
C ALA A 19 -12.71 3.45 -5.34
N THR A 20 -13.61 4.31 -4.86
CA THR A 20 -13.28 5.71 -4.55
C THR A 20 -12.39 5.77 -3.31
N GLU A 21 -12.80 5.08 -2.24
CA GLU A 21 -12.03 4.95 -1.01
C GLU A 21 -10.66 4.31 -1.29
N ALA A 22 -10.62 3.22 -2.07
CA ALA A 22 -9.39 2.56 -2.49
C ALA A 22 -8.43 3.51 -3.25
N SER A 23 -8.93 4.26 -4.24
CA SER A 23 -8.12 5.24 -4.98
C SER A 23 -7.53 6.28 -4.05
N ARG A 24 -8.34 6.84 -3.14
CA ARG A 24 -7.86 7.88 -2.23
C ARG A 24 -6.78 7.35 -1.26
N VAL A 25 -6.87 6.09 -0.81
CA VAL A 25 -5.81 5.45 -0.01
C VAL A 25 -4.50 5.38 -0.80
N LEU A 26 -4.54 4.92 -2.05
CA LEU A 26 -3.35 4.83 -2.91
C LEU A 26 -2.78 6.21 -3.23
N ASP A 27 -3.62 7.19 -3.50
CA ASP A 27 -3.20 8.57 -3.80
C ASP A 27 -2.51 9.23 -2.61
N ALA A 28 -2.99 8.98 -1.38
CA ALA A 28 -2.32 9.42 -0.17
C ALA A 28 -0.91 8.82 -0.04
N LEU A 29 -0.75 7.52 -0.29
CA LEU A 29 0.54 6.85 -0.25
C LEU A 29 1.50 7.37 -1.34
N ARG A 30 1.01 7.51 -2.59
CA ARG A 30 1.79 8.08 -3.70
C ARG A 30 2.24 9.50 -3.42
N SER A 31 1.36 10.31 -2.83
CA SER A 31 1.68 11.68 -2.41
C SER A 31 2.81 11.71 -1.38
N GLU A 32 2.74 10.85 -0.35
CA GLU A 32 3.81 10.74 0.65
C GLU A 32 5.12 10.19 0.08
N GLN A 33 5.07 9.22 -0.84
CA GLN A 33 6.26 8.77 -1.57
C GLN A 33 6.89 9.93 -2.37
N ALA A 34 6.09 10.72 -3.08
CA ALA A 34 6.58 11.86 -3.86
C ALA A 34 7.26 12.92 -2.96
N LYS A 35 6.65 13.25 -1.82
CA LYS A 35 7.25 14.16 -0.81
C LYS A 35 8.61 13.65 -0.34
N LEU A 36 8.68 12.37 0.05
CA LEU A 36 9.91 11.75 0.53
C LEU A 36 11.01 11.67 -0.53
N ARG A 37 10.66 11.43 -1.80
CA ARG A 37 11.60 11.48 -2.94
C ARG A 37 12.16 12.88 -3.18
N ASN A 38 11.33 13.90 -2.98
CA ASN A 38 11.72 15.31 -3.07
C ASN A 38 12.47 15.82 -1.82
N GLY A 39 12.87 14.94 -0.89
CA GLY A 39 13.59 15.31 0.32
C GLY A 39 12.74 15.99 1.39
N GLN A 40 11.42 16.03 1.23
CA GLN A 40 10.51 16.61 2.21
C GLN A 40 10.33 15.66 3.41
N LYS A 41 10.06 16.25 4.57
CA LYS A 41 9.74 15.48 5.78
C LYS A 41 8.29 15.02 5.75
N THR A 42 8.04 13.82 6.26
CA THR A 42 6.70 13.33 6.57
C THR A 42 6.59 12.98 8.05
N PHE A 43 5.37 12.93 8.57
CA PHE A 43 5.08 12.90 10.01
C PHE A 43 4.21 11.71 10.42
N PHE A 44 4.40 10.56 9.78
CA PHE A 44 3.73 9.31 10.15
C PHE A 44 4.74 8.25 10.60
N HIS A 45 4.27 7.29 11.38
CA HIS A 45 5.07 6.15 11.82
C HIS A 45 5.31 5.21 10.65
N LEU A 46 6.58 4.89 10.38
CA LEU A 46 6.95 3.99 9.29
C LEU A 46 7.77 2.83 9.83
N SER A 47 7.28 1.61 9.61
CA SER A 47 7.98 0.39 9.99
C SER A 47 7.99 -0.62 8.84
N SER A 48 9.07 -1.40 8.76
CA SER A 48 9.22 -2.51 7.81
C SER A 48 9.82 -3.72 8.51
N GLY A 49 9.49 -4.91 8.02
CA GLY A 49 10.11 -6.15 8.47
C GLY A 49 9.94 -7.29 7.47
N ALA A 50 10.71 -8.34 7.67
CA ALA A 50 10.62 -9.60 6.93
C ALA A 50 11.17 -10.75 7.79
N PRO A 51 11.00 -12.03 7.40
CA PRO A 51 11.75 -13.11 8.02
C PRO A 51 13.25 -12.85 8.01
N ALA A 52 13.97 -13.30 9.04
CA ALA A 52 15.38 -12.97 9.23
C ALA A 52 16.30 -13.43 8.07
N SER A 53 15.89 -14.44 7.31
CA SER A 53 16.61 -14.94 6.13
C SER A 53 16.43 -14.08 4.87
N TYR A 54 15.53 -13.11 4.88
CA TYR A 54 15.17 -12.31 3.71
C TYR A 54 15.97 -11.00 3.71
N ASP A 55 16.46 -10.58 2.55
CA ASP A 55 17.24 -9.34 2.41
C ASP A 55 16.43 -8.09 2.76
N GLN A 56 15.11 -8.14 2.58
CA GLN A 56 14.17 -7.08 2.93
C GLN A 56 14.19 -6.74 4.43
N ASN A 57 14.64 -7.66 5.29
CA ASN A 57 14.80 -7.40 6.72
C ASN A 57 15.97 -6.42 7.01
N ARG A 58 16.83 -6.13 6.02
CA ARG A 58 17.94 -5.18 6.13
C ARG A 58 17.62 -3.80 5.53
N ILE A 59 16.48 -3.66 4.85
CA ILE A 59 16.07 -2.43 4.20
C ILE A 59 15.45 -1.50 5.24
N ALA A 60 15.91 -0.24 5.29
CA ALA A 60 15.34 0.74 6.18
C ALA A 60 13.87 1.01 5.81
N PRO A 61 12.97 1.26 6.79
CA PRO A 61 11.55 1.45 6.52
C PRO A 61 11.25 2.52 5.45
N ARG A 62 12.00 3.62 5.44
CA ARG A 62 11.88 4.66 4.41
C ARG A 62 12.14 4.12 3.01
N ASP A 63 13.20 3.35 2.83
CA ASP A 63 13.61 2.85 1.52
C ASP A 63 12.64 1.78 1.02
N ALA A 64 12.17 0.90 1.92
CA ALA A 64 11.12 -0.06 1.63
C ALA A 64 9.83 0.64 1.17
N PHE A 65 9.41 1.70 1.86
CA PHE A 65 8.23 2.48 1.49
C PHE A 65 8.37 3.15 0.13
N LEU A 66 9.55 3.70 -0.17
CA LEU A 66 9.83 4.33 -1.47
C LEU A 66 9.93 3.33 -2.62
N ALA A 67 10.27 2.08 -2.32
CA ALA A 67 10.36 0.98 -3.27
C ALA A 67 9.03 0.22 -3.47
N LEU A 68 8.01 0.46 -2.64
CA LEU A 68 6.69 -0.12 -2.84
C LEU A 68 6.12 0.31 -4.19
N ASP A 69 5.86 -0.68 -5.04
CA ASP A 69 5.20 -0.50 -6.33
C ASP A 69 3.68 -0.53 -6.16
N LEU A 70 3.09 0.65 -6.08
CA LEU A 70 1.65 0.84 -5.88
C LEU A 70 0.82 0.58 -7.15
N ASP A 71 1.47 0.28 -8.28
CA ASP A 71 0.79 -0.11 -9.52
C ASP A 71 0.59 -1.64 -9.59
N HIS A 72 1.33 -2.41 -8.79
CA HIS A 72 1.19 -3.87 -8.63
C HIS A 72 0.39 -4.27 -7.37
N VAL A 73 -0.61 -3.46 -7.02
CA VAL A 73 -1.55 -3.77 -5.92
C VAL A 73 -2.53 -4.85 -6.37
N TRP A 74 -2.50 -5.99 -5.69
CA TRP A 74 -3.45 -7.08 -5.93
C TRP A 74 -4.76 -6.90 -5.19
N ARG A 75 -4.69 -6.51 -3.92
CA ARG A 75 -5.83 -6.44 -3.01
C ARG A 75 -5.73 -5.23 -2.10
N ILE A 76 -6.87 -4.60 -1.85
CA ILE A 76 -7.06 -3.61 -0.78
C ILE A 76 -8.25 -4.06 0.05
N GLU A 77 -8.08 -4.11 1.36
CA GLU A 77 -9.12 -4.49 2.30
C GLU A 77 -9.20 -3.47 3.43
N ARG A 78 -10.40 -3.00 3.74
CA ARG A 78 -10.65 -2.28 4.98
C ARG A 78 -10.82 -3.31 6.11
N LYS A 79 -9.91 -3.29 7.08
CA LYS A 79 -9.90 -4.20 8.25
C LYS A 79 -10.78 -3.70 9.40
N SER A 80 -11.35 -2.52 9.23
CA SER A 80 -11.93 -1.68 10.26
C SER A 80 -13.39 -1.37 9.91
N PRO A 81 -14.31 -1.19 10.88
CA PRO A 81 -15.70 -0.88 10.57
C PRO A 81 -15.88 0.41 9.77
N GLU A 82 -16.96 0.49 9.00
CA GLU A 82 -17.38 1.73 8.34
C GLU A 82 -17.60 2.85 9.36
N GLY A 83 -17.18 4.07 9.03
CA GLY A 83 -17.31 5.24 9.91
C GLY A 83 -16.26 5.36 11.03
N GLU A 84 -15.33 4.43 11.16
CA GLU A 84 -14.21 4.58 12.09
C GLU A 84 -13.36 5.82 11.78
N VAL A 85 -12.90 6.52 12.84
CA VAL A 85 -12.15 7.79 12.71
C VAL A 85 -10.73 7.57 12.16
N PHE A 86 -10.14 6.41 12.48
CA PHE A 86 -8.81 5.99 12.07
C PHE A 86 -8.88 4.64 11.35
N PRO A 87 -9.49 4.58 10.15
CA PRO A 87 -9.64 3.32 9.44
C PRO A 87 -8.28 2.67 9.17
N LEU A 88 -8.28 1.35 9.28
CA LEU A 88 -7.15 0.48 8.98
C LEU A 88 -7.38 -0.23 7.65
N TYR A 89 -6.43 -0.09 6.73
CA TYR A 89 -6.42 -0.76 5.44
C TYR A 89 -5.25 -1.73 5.36
N GLU A 90 -5.48 -2.93 4.83
CA GLU A 90 -4.42 -3.87 4.44
C GLU A 90 -4.32 -3.86 2.91
N ILE A 91 -3.13 -3.55 2.39
CA ILE A 91 -2.81 -3.57 0.97
C ILE A 91 -1.86 -4.75 0.71
N THR A 92 -2.19 -5.55 -0.30
CA THR A 92 -1.31 -6.64 -0.77
C THR A 92 -0.68 -6.24 -2.09
N VAL A 93 0.64 -6.13 -2.12
CA VAL A 93 1.44 -5.81 -3.32
C VAL A 93 2.19 -7.06 -3.77
N VAL A 94 2.10 -7.37 -5.06
CA VAL A 94 2.65 -8.58 -5.70
C VAL A 94 3.67 -8.19 -6.79
N PRO A 95 4.85 -7.67 -6.44
CA PRO A 95 5.77 -7.08 -7.41
C PRO A 95 6.24 -8.09 -8.48
N ASP A 96 6.43 -9.35 -8.08
CA ASP A 96 6.95 -10.42 -8.94
C ASP A 96 5.89 -11.50 -9.25
N GLY A 97 4.60 -11.19 -9.05
CA GLY A 97 3.48 -12.11 -9.26
C GLY A 97 3.12 -13.00 -8.06
N HIS A 98 2.06 -13.82 -8.22
CA HIS A 98 1.37 -14.50 -7.10
C HIS A 98 2.15 -15.61 -6.38
N ASN A 99 3.13 -16.21 -7.05
CA ASN A 99 3.95 -17.29 -6.48
C ASN A 99 5.26 -16.77 -5.85
N ALA A 100 5.50 -15.48 -5.92
CA ALA A 100 6.64 -14.82 -5.31
C ALA A 100 6.27 -14.24 -3.94
N PRO A 101 7.25 -13.90 -3.10
CA PRO A 101 6.98 -13.21 -1.85
C PRO A 101 6.31 -11.84 -2.11
N ILE A 102 5.48 -11.42 -1.17
CA ILE A 102 4.58 -10.26 -1.29
C ILE A 102 4.88 -9.24 -0.21
N TRP A 103 4.45 -8.00 -0.42
CA TRP A 103 4.32 -7.03 0.66
C TRP A 103 2.88 -7.01 1.16
N LYS A 104 2.72 -7.17 2.47
CA LYS A 104 1.51 -6.75 3.19
C LYS A 104 1.77 -5.39 3.82
N VAL A 105 0.90 -4.44 3.55
CA VAL A 105 1.05 -3.06 3.99
C VAL A 105 -0.20 -2.66 4.77
N ASP A 106 -0.04 -2.52 6.08
CA ASP A 106 -1.07 -1.95 6.94
C ASP A 106 -0.94 -0.44 6.93
N VAL A 107 -2.04 0.26 6.63
CA VAL A 107 -2.10 1.71 6.58
C VAL A 107 -3.23 2.18 7.49
N GLN A 108 -2.87 2.90 8.55
CA GLN A 108 -3.82 3.62 9.37
C GLN A 108 -3.81 5.09 8.97
N MET A 109 -4.98 5.66 8.70
CA MET A 109 -5.11 7.06 8.28
C MET A 109 -6.38 7.71 8.80
N THR A 110 -6.51 9.01 8.62
CA THR A 110 -7.73 9.78 8.93
C THR A 110 -8.06 10.76 7.81
N TRP A 111 -9.33 11.18 7.76
CA TRP A 111 -9.91 12.03 6.71
C TRP A 111 -10.50 13.32 7.30
N ALA A 112 -9.75 13.98 8.18
CA ALA A 112 -10.22 15.20 8.81
C ALA A 112 -10.42 16.32 7.75
N ASN A 113 -11.65 16.81 7.61
CA ASN A 113 -12.03 17.85 6.64
C ASN A 113 -11.63 17.51 5.19
N ASP A 114 -11.85 16.26 4.77
CA ASP A 114 -11.49 15.73 3.44
C ASP A 114 -9.98 15.75 3.12
N VAL A 115 -9.12 15.98 4.13
CA VAL A 115 -7.67 15.89 3.99
C VAL A 115 -7.19 14.55 4.52
N ALA A 116 -6.71 13.68 3.62
CA ALA A 116 -6.08 12.43 3.99
C ALA A 116 -4.79 12.68 4.78
N ARG A 117 -4.68 12.04 5.95
CA ARG A 117 -3.46 12.02 6.77
C ARG A 117 -3.14 10.61 7.18
N ILE A 118 -1.97 10.13 6.77
CA ILE A 118 -1.43 8.85 7.23
C ILE A 118 -0.94 9.02 8.67
N ILE A 119 -1.27 8.05 9.52
CA ILE A 119 -0.81 7.96 10.92
C ILE A 119 0.31 6.94 11.03
N GLU A 120 0.13 5.77 10.41
CA GLU A 120 1.09 4.69 10.43
C GLU A 120 1.06 3.90 9.11
N VAL A 121 2.24 3.48 8.67
CA VAL A 121 2.44 2.47 7.62
C VAL A 121 3.34 1.38 8.18
N ARG A 122 2.84 0.15 8.22
CA ARG A 122 3.61 -1.04 8.61
C ARG A 122 3.69 -1.98 7.42
N MET A 123 4.90 -2.32 7.03
CA MET A 123 5.17 -3.13 5.85
C MET A 123 5.81 -4.44 6.26
N PHE A 124 5.26 -5.55 5.79
CA PHE A 124 5.84 -6.86 6.00
C PHE A 124 6.05 -7.57 4.68
N TYR A 125 7.29 -7.92 4.38
CA TYR A 125 7.64 -8.74 3.24
C TYR A 125 7.72 -10.20 3.66
N GLY A 126 6.97 -11.07 3.00
CA GLY A 126 6.87 -12.46 3.41
C GLY A 126 6.37 -13.38 2.32
N PRO A 127 6.25 -14.69 2.62
CA PRO A 127 5.73 -15.65 1.67
C PRO A 127 4.33 -15.23 1.17
N PRO A 128 3.96 -15.62 -0.06
CA PRO A 128 2.63 -15.32 -0.58
C PRO A 128 1.58 -15.86 0.38
N ALA A 129 0.45 -15.14 0.50
CA ALA A 129 -0.67 -15.66 1.26
C ALA A 129 -1.14 -16.98 0.62
N PRO A 130 -1.57 -17.98 1.42
CA PRO A 130 -2.24 -19.14 0.85
C PRO A 130 -3.52 -18.63 0.18
N PHE A 131 -3.56 -18.67 -1.15
CA PHE A 131 -4.66 -18.20 -1.99
C PHE A 131 -5.60 -19.35 -2.34
#